data_AF-A0A284S1D6-F1
#
_entry.id   AF-A0A284S1D6-F1
#
_cell.length_a   1.000
_cell.length_b   1.000
_cell.length_c   1.000
_cell.angle_alpha   90.00
_cell.angle_beta   90.00
_cell.angle_gamma   90.00
#
_symmetry.space_group_name_H-M   'P 1'
#
loop_
_entity.id
_entity.type
_entity.pdbx_description
1 polymer ?
#
loop_
_entity_poly.entity_id
_entity_poly.type
_entity_poly.pdbx_seq_one_letter_code
_entity_poly.pdbx_strand_id
1 'polypeptide(L)'
;MSIEVPNQRSYTGQKPAITSSLADIPCATLGVQGVLYKIRDTLGTPHTLDARSLSSILEDYISKNYDFGTAYGCLRQVWNRNDDSNIQEELLRHEEMDREMRQKALDRNRIVNPHLPPRRVWDLCSNHVVPWWTVGIWPQPITHAWVDEKDRVDVWTPINGKEWPVPIPKGASLEQIWIEMLNLGAEYTWLDVLCLRQQGRPREDLRTEEWKLDVPTIGQVYDSAWVVIYMCGLGRPLKEGDLDSDWCWLRRAWTLQEVGIQWSIAGDTAGRPMDQQLLSRNKNCNNVDDLLTRVHKQVESVQSLKKDDGVFSALEEMQNRVSTNPVDRVAGLTFALGPKAIPMYHESESLEDAWTALVNALDWHAQ
;
A
#
# COMPACT_ATOMS: atom_id res chain seq x y z
N MET A 1 22.21 20.26 -6.99
CA MET A 1 21.57 20.59 -5.70
C MET A 1 20.37 19.68 -5.55
N SER A 2 20.30 18.91 -4.46
CA SER A 2 19.11 18.13 -4.11
C SER A 2 18.05 19.09 -3.61
N ILE A 3 16.84 19.02 -4.14
CA ILE A 3 15.70 19.73 -3.56
C ILE A 3 15.43 19.11 -2.18
N GLU A 4 15.21 19.93 -1.15
CA GLU A 4 14.97 19.46 0.21
C GLU A 4 13.48 19.20 0.45
N VAL A 5 13.16 18.00 0.94
CA VAL A 5 11.82 17.63 1.44
C VAL A 5 11.95 17.46 2.96
N PRO A 6 11.56 18.46 3.78
CA PRO A 6 11.83 18.44 5.22
C PRO A 6 11.25 17.23 5.95
N ASN A 7 10.02 16.83 5.58
CA ASN A 7 9.32 15.70 6.22
C ASN A 7 9.99 14.34 5.96
N GLN A 8 10.96 14.24 5.05
CA GLN A 8 11.69 13.01 4.75
C GLN A 8 13.02 12.88 5.53
N ARG A 9 13.39 13.86 6.36
CA ARG A 9 14.75 13.95 6.95
C ARG A 9 14.89 13.26 8.29
N SER A 10 13.93 13.46 9.18
CA SER A 10 13.97 12.93 10.54
C SER A 10 12.57 12.72 11.07
N TYR A 11 12.37 11.62 11.77
CA TYR A 11 11.16 11.38 12.54
C TYR A 11 11.29 11.98 13.95
N THR A 12 10.35 12.83 14.35
CA THR A 12 10.33 13.45 15.70
C THR A 12 9.05 13.12 16.47
N GLY A 13 8.26 12.17 15.98
CA GLY A 13 7.01 11.76 16.64
C GLY A 13 7.24 10.82 17.82
N GLN A 14 6.15 10.47 18.49
CA GLN A 14 6.16 9.67 19.72
C GLN A 14 5.86 8.17 19.51
N LYS A 15 5.62 7.73 18.28
CA LYS A 15 5.31 6.32 18.03
C LYS A 15 6.54 5.46 18.25
N PRO A 16 6.38 4.20 18.70
CA PRO A 16 7.49 3.29 18.97
C PRO A 16 8.09 2.73 17.67
N ALA A 17 8.50 3.60 16.74
CA ALA A 17 9.14 3.20 15.50
C ALA A 17 10.58 2.78 15.76
N ILE A 18 10.91 1.52 15.44
CA ILE A 18 12.27 1.01 15.58
C ILE A 18 13.14 1.48 14.40
N THR A 19 14.45 1.56 14.63
CA THR A 19 15.39 1.89 13.56
C THR A 19 15.55 0.73 12.59
N SER A 20 15.83 1.02 11.32
CA SER A 20 16.11 -0.01 10.30
C SER A 20 17.24 -0.95 10.74
N SER A 21 18.28 -0.42 11.40
CA SER A 21 19.37 -1.24 11.96
C SER A 21 18.93 -2.23 13.05
N LEU A 22 17.89 -1.90 13.83
CA LEU A 22 17.33 -2.79 14.85
C LEU A 22 16.38 -3.80 14.20
N ALA A 23 15.56 -3.34 13.26
CA ALA A 23 14.61 -4.16 12.52
C ALA A 23 15.31 -5.30 11.77
N ASP A 24 16.44 -5.01 11.11
CA ASP A 24 17.15 -5.95 10.26
C ASP A 24 17.97 -7.03 11.02
N ILE A 25 17.97 -7.02 12.36
CA ILE A 25 18.70 -8.00 13.16
C ILE A 25 17.98 -9.35 13.07
N PRO A 26 18.64 -10.43 12.60
CA PRO A 26 18.03 -11.76 12.60
C PRO A 26 17.63 -12.19 14.01
N CYS A 27 16.41 -12.71 14.19
CA CYS A 27 15.94 -13.21 15.49
C CYS A 27 16.85 -14.29 16.05
N ALA A 28 17.44 -15.13 15.18
CA ALA A 28 18.39 -16.17 15.55
C ALA A 28 19.63 -15.62 16.30
N THR A 29 20.08 -14.41 15.97
CA THR A 29 21.22 -13.77 16.65
C THR A 29 20.87 -13.31 18.07
N LEU A 30 19.61 -12.95 18.29
CA LEU A 30 19.12 -12.48 19.59
C LEU A 30 18.70 -13.65 20.50
N GLY A 31 18.26 -14.76 19.91
CA GLY A 31 17.59 -15.84 20.61
C GLY A 31 16.23 -15.41 21.18
N VAL A 32 15.44 -16.37 21.67
CA VAL A 32 14.10 -16.14 22.22
C VAL A 32 14.09 -15.03 23.27
N GLN A 33 15.02 -15.12 24.24
CA GLN A 33 15.12 -14.14 25.34
C GLN A 33 15.50 -12.74 24.84
N GLY A 34 16.40 -12.64 23.86
CA GLY A 34 16.83 -11.35 23.32
C GLY A 34 15.75 -10.67 22.47
N VAL A 35 15.00 -11.44 21.68
CA VAL A 35 13.84 -10.93 20.95
C VAL A 35 12.80 -10.41 21.94
N LEU A 36 12.42 -11.21 22.94
CA LEU A 36 11.47 -10.79 23.95
C LEU A 36 11.90 -9.50 24.66
N TYR A 37 13.16 -9.44 25.11
CA TYR A 37 13.69 -8.28 25.81
C TYR A 37 13.53 -7.01 24.96
N LYS A 38 13.87 -7.07 23.68
CA LYS A 38 13.76 -5.93 22.77
C LYS A 38 12.31 -5.52 22.49
N ILE A 39 11.39 -6.48 22.34
CA ILE A 39 9.96 -6.16 22.19
C ILE A 39 9.45 -5.43 23.44
N ARG A 40 9.78 -5.93 24.64
CA ARG A 40 9.40 -5.29 25.91
C ARG A 40 9.98 -3.91 26.08
N ASP A 41 11.26 -3.73 25.75
CA ASP A 41 11.94 -2.43 25.79
C ASP A 41 11.26 -1.42 24.85
N THR A 42 10.83 -1.87 23.67
CA THR A 42 10.17 -1.02 22.67
C THR A 42 8.71 -0.70 23.00
N LEU A 43 7.95 -1.66 23.53
CA LEU A 43 6.50 -1.52 23.79
C LEU A 43 6.16 -1.14 25.24
N GLY A 44 7.13 -1.19 26.15
CA GLY A 44 6.99 -0.76 27.54
C GLY A 44 6.17 -1.68 28.45
N THR A 45 5.70 -2.84 27.98
CA THR A 45 4.83 -3.75 28.76
C THR A 45 5.57 -4.99 29.30
N PRO A 46 5.23 -5.46 30.52
CA PRO A 46 5.96 -6.52 31.21
C PRO A 46 5.38 -7.92 30.92
N HIS A 47 5.53 -8.42 29.70
CA HIS A 47 5.22 -9.82 29.38
C HIS A 47 6.35 -10.76 29.81
N THR A 48 6.02 -11.97 30.27
CA THR A 48 6.99 -12.93 30.83
C THR A 48 7.07 -14.20 29.99
N LEU A 49 8.26 -14.80 29.86
CA LEU A 49 8.41 -16.10 29.15
C LEU A 49 7.69 -17.27 29.83
N ASP A 50 7.14 -17.07 31.03
CA ASP A 50 6.47 -18.13 31.78
C ASP A 50 5.21 -18.67 31.06
N ALA A 51 4.71 -17.93 30.06
CA ALA A 51 3.72 -18.43 29.12
C ALA A 51 4.38 -19.22 27.98
N ARG A 52 4.19 -20.55 28.01
CA ARG A 52 4.66 -21.50 26.98
C ARG A 52 4.28 -21.09 25.54
N SER A 53 3.17 -20.40 25.35
CA SER A 53 2.68 -19.89 24.06
C SER A 53 3.64 -18.88 23.43
N LEU A 54 4.14 -17.91 24.19
CA LEU A 54 4.99 -16.85 23.64
C LEU A 54 6.38 -17.37 23.26
N SER A 55 6.98 -18.26 24.07
CA SER A 55 8.26 -18.91 23.72
C SER A 55 8.15 -19.69 22.40
N SER A 56 7.06 -20.44 22.23
CA SER A 56 6.79 -21.23 21.02
C SER A 56 6.70 -20.36 19.77
N ILE A 57 6.02 -19.20 19.83
CA ILE A 57 5.95 -18.25 18.71
C ILE A 57 7.33 -17.69 18.37
N LEU A 58 8.12 -17.30 19.36
CA LEU A 58 9.44 -16.74 19.14
C LEU A 58 10.42 -17.78 18.58
N GLU A 59 10.30 -19.04 19.02
CA GLU A 59 11.02 -20.18 18.43
C GLU A 59 10.62 -20.42 16.97
N ASP A 60 9.33 -20.36 16.66
CA ASP A 60 8.82 -20.45 15.29
C ASP A 60 9.38 -19.33 14.39
N TYR A 61 9.37 -18.08 14.86
CA TYR A 61 9.95 -16.95 14.13
C TYR A 61 11.46 -17.13 13.86
N ILE A 62 12.21 -17.63 14.85
CA ILE A 62 13.62 -17.96 14.67
C ILE A 62 13.78 -19.07 13.62
N SER A 63 12.95 -20.12 13.67
CA SER A 63 13.01 -21.23 12.72
C SER A 63 12.67 -20.82 11.29
N LYS A 64 11.81 -19.82 11.13
CA LYS A 64 11.43 -19.18 9.86
C LYS A 64 12.46 -18.16 9.37
N ASN A 65 13.57 -17.97 10.09
CA ASN A 65 14.60 -16.97 9.81
C ASN A 65 14.06 -15.53 9.78
N TYR A 66 13.08 -15.21 10.62
CA TYR A 66 12.60 -13.84 10.72
C TYR A 66 13.68 -12.93 11.30
N ASP A 67 13.68 -11.68 10.84
CA ASP A 67 14.34 -10.58 11.50
C ASP A 67 13.45 -9.97 12.59
N PHE A 68 14.06 -9.12 13.40
CA PHE A 68 13.40 -8.50 14.54
C PHE A 68 12.24 -7.60 14.09
N GLY A 69 12.34 -6.91 12.96
CA GLY A 69 11.29 -6.06 12.40
C GLY A 69 10.04 -6.85 12.05
N THR A 70 10.20 -7.99 11.38
CA THR A 70 9.11 -8.91 11.06
C THR A 70 8.46 -9.45 12.34
N ALA A 71 9.26 -9.95 13.30
CA ALA A 71 8.74 -10.46 14.57
C ALA A 71 7.99 -9.38 15.37
N TYR A 72 8.57 -8.19 15.47
CA TYR A 72 7.99 -7.04 16.16
C TYR A 72 6.69 -6.60 15.50
N GLY A 73 6.65 -6.44 14.18
CA GLY A 73 5.46 -6.02 13.43
C GLY A 73 4.30 -7.02 13.55
N CYS A 74 4.59 -8.32 13.48
CA CYS A 74 3.57 -9.37 13.65
C CYS A 74 2.98 -9.41 15.07
N LEU A 75 3.77 -9.07 16.10
CA LEU A 75 3.32 -9.12 17.49
C LEU A 75 2.69 -7.82 17.97
N ARG A 76 3.06 -6.66 17.39
CA ARG A 76 2.75 -5.33 17.92
C ARG A 76 1.28 -5.11 18.27
N GLN A 77 0.35 -5.54 17.42
CA GLN A 77 -1.09 -5.32 17.65
C GLN A 77 -1.69 -6.23 18.70
N VAL A 78 -1.26 -7.49 18.74
CA VAL A 78 -1.74 -8.47 19.73
C VAL A 78 -1.05 -8.30 21.09
N TRP A 79 0.14 -7.69 21.11
CA TRP A 79 0.98 -7.51 22.29
C TRP A 79 0.27 -6.82 23.46
N ASN A 80 -0.43 -5.72 23.21
CA ASN A 80 -1.07 -4.94 24.29
C ASN A 80 -2.54 -5.31 24.50
N ARG A 81 -3.12 -6.19 23.68
CA ARG A 81 -4.54 -6.57 23.75
C ARG A 81 -4.78 -7.85 24.55
N ASN A 82 -3.75 -8.67 24.72
CA ASN A 82 -3.89 -10.02 25.25
C ASN A 82 -2.87 -10.30 26.36
N ASP A 83 -3.20 -11.27 27.21
CA ASP A 83 -2.23 -11.93 28.06
C ASP A 83 -1.37 -12.90 27.23
N ASP A 84 -0.17 -13.24 27.73
CA ASP A 84 0.80 -14.05 26.99
C ASP A 84 0.22 -15.41 26.51
N SER A 85 -0.68 -15.99 27.31
CA SER A 85 -1.34 -17.28 27.04
C SER A 85 -2.18 -17.28 25.76
N ASN A 86 -2.74 -16.14 25.38
CA ASN A 86 -3.73 -16.02 24.29
C ASN A 86 -3.11 -15.49 22.98
N ILE A 87 -1.88 -14.96 23.00
CA ILE A 87 -1.26 -14.36 21.80
C ILE A 87 -1.14 -15.38 20.64
N GLN A 88 -0.71 -16.61 20.91
CA GLN A 88 -0.54 -17.62 19.87
C GLN A 88 -1.87 -18.04 19.25
N GLU A 89 -2.86 -18.33 20.09
CA GLU A 89 -4.18 -18.76 19.64
C GLU A 89 -4.87 -17.67 18.82
N GLU A 90 -4.72 -16.41 19.22
CA GLU A 90 -5.26 -15.26 18.50
C GLU A 90 -4.61 -15.06 17.13
N LEU A 91 -3.29 -15.18 17.02
CA LEU A 91 -2.60 -15.10 15.73
C LEU A 91 -3.05 -16.22 14.78
N LEU A 92 -3.11 -17.47 15.26
CA LEU A 92 -3.60 -18.60 14.47
C LEU A 92 -5.05 -18.41 14.03
N ARG A 93 -5.90 -17.88 14.92
CA ARG A 93 -7.30 -17.56 14.61
C ARG A 93 -7.41 -16.50 13.53
N HIS A 94 -6.61 -15.43 13.59
CA HIS A 94 -6.60 -14.38 12.58
C HIS A 94 -6.10 -14.86 11.22
N GLU A 95 -5.04 -15.67 11.21
CA GLU A 95 -4.52 -16.28 9.98
C GLU A 95 -5.58 -17.18 9.31
N GLU A 96 -6.27 -18.01 10.10
CA GLU A 96 -7.36 -18.86 9.60
C GLU A 96 -8.50 -18.03 9.00
N MET A 97 -8.92 -16.97 9.70
CA MET A 97 -10.01 -16.10 9.24
C MET A 97 -9.66 -15.38 7.93
N ASP A 98 -8.44 -14.87 7.78
CA ASP A 98 -8.01 -14.25 6.52
C ASP A 98 -7.95 -15.28 5.38
N ARG A 99 -7.46 -16.49 5.65
CA ARG A 99 -7.44 -17.58 4.67
C ARG A 99 -8.85 -17.95 4.21
N GLU A 100 -9.78 -18.18 5.14
CA GLU A 100 -11.17 -18.48 4.82
C GLU A 100 -11.85 -17.33 4.06
N MET A 101 -11.60 -16.08 4.46
CA MET A 101 -12.15 -14.89 3.83
C MET A 101 -11.73 -14.80 2.36
N ARG A 102 -10.44 -14.95 2.08
CA ARG A 102 -9.89 -14.92 0.70
C ARG A 102 -10.38 -16.11 -0.13
N GLN A 103 -10.51 -17.29 0.48
CA GLN A 103 -11.04 -18.46 -0.22
C GLN A 103 -12.53 -18.28 -0.60
N LYS A 104 -13.35 -17.75 0.32
CA LYS A 104 -14.79 -17.50 0.09
C LYS A 104 -15.03 -16.36 -0.90
N ALA A 105 -14.06 -15.46 -1.07
CA ALA A 105 -14.15 -14.37 -2.04
C ALA A 105 -14.02 -14.84 -3.50
N LEU A 106 -13.53 -16.05 -3.73
CA LEU A 106 -13.33 -16.61 -5.07
C LEU A 106 -14.43 -17.63 -5.40
N ASP A 107 -15.12 -17.45 -6.52
CA ASP A 107 -16.01 -18.45 -7.10
C ASP A 107 -15.72 -18.61 -8.60
N ARG A 108 -15.29 -19.83 -8.98
CA ARG A 108 -14.84 -20.17 -10.34
C ARG A 108 -13.80 -19.16 -10.85
N ASN A 109 -14.21 -18.28 -11.77
CA ASN A 109 -13.36 -17.28 -12.40
C ASN A 109 -13.71 -15.83 -11.99
N ARG A 110 -14.35 -15.65 -10.82
CA ARG A 110 -14.84 -14.35 -10.36
C ARG A 110 -14.50 -14.14 -8.88
N ILE A 111 -14.40 -12.87 -8.51
CA ILE A 111 -14.29 -12.42 -7.13
C ILE A 111 -15.69 -11.97 -6.70
N VAL A 112 -16.37 -12.80 -5.92
CA VAL A 112 -17.75 -12.57 -5.45
C VAL A 112 -17.84 -11.63 -4.25
N ASN A 113 -16.71 -11.36 -3.60
CA ASN A 113 -16.60 -10.33 -2.57
C ASN A 113 -15.36 -9.46 -2.84
N PRO A 114 -15.51 -8.30 -3.49
CA PRO A 114 -14.39 -7.40 -3.76
C PRO A 114 -13.94 -6.59 -2.53
N HIS A 115 -14.71 -6.60 -1.44
CA HIS A 115 -14.43 -5.86 -0.22
C HIS A 115 -13.44 -6.60 0.69
N LEU A 116 -12.24 -6.84 0.17
CA LEU A 116 -11.18 -7.52 0.90
C LEU A 116 -10.14 -6.53 1.45
N PRO A 117 -9.61 -6.79 2.65
CA PRO A 117 -8.41 -6.10 3.10
C PRO A 117 -7.21 -6.49 2.23
N PRO A 118 -6.20 -5.62 2.13
CA PRO A 118 -4.97 -5.96 1.42
C PRO A 118 -4.32 -7.20 2.05
N ARG A 119 -3.60 -8.01 1.26
CA ARG A 119 -2.90 -9.20 1.81
C ARG A 119 -1.81 -8.82 2.80
N ARG A 120 -1.12 -7.71 2.53
CA ARG A 120 0.02 -7.22 3.30
C ARG A 120 -0.09 -5.73 3.53
N VAL A 121 0.56 -5.28 4.59
CA VAL A 121 0.62 -3.88 5.02
C VAL A 121 2.04 -3.56 5.42
N TRP A 122 2.54 -2.39 5.07
CA TRP A 122 3.79 -1.87 5.60
C TRP A 122 3.53 -1.26 6.98
N ASP A 123 3.97 -1.96 8.04
CA ASP A 123 3.99 -1.42 9.40
C ASP A 123 5.19 -0.47 9.54
N LEU A 124 4.88 0.82 9.65
CA LEU A 124 5.89 1.87 9.76
C LEU A 124 6.58 1.81 11.12
N CYS A 125 5.98 1.23 12.16
CA CYS A 125 6.69 1.10 13.44
C CYS A 125 7.77 0.02 13.39
N SER A 126 7.60 -1.03 12.56
CA SER A 126 8.61 -2.08 12.36
C SER A 126 9.51 -1.84 11.15
N ASN A 127 9.14 -0.90 10.29
CA ASN A 127 9.66 -0.71 8.94
C ASN A 127 9.63 -2.00 8.09
N HIS A 128 8.63 -2.86 8.30
CA HIS A 128 8.48 -4.14 7.59
C HIS A 128 7.06 -4.33 7.08
N VAL A 129 6.96 -5.02 5.95
CA VAL A 129 5.72 -5.50 5.37
C VAL A 129 5.32 -6.77 6.09
N VAL A 130 4.15 -6.74 6.72
CA VAL A 130 3.58 -7.86 7.48
C VAL A 130 2.22 -8.26 6.89
N PRO A 131 1.76 -9.49 7.11
CA PRO A 131 0.41 -9.90 6.69
C PRO A 131 -0.65 -9.02 7.36
N TRP A 132 -1.70 -8.63 6.63
CA TRP A 132 -2.74 -7.77 7.21
C TRP A 132 -3.41 -8.40 8.43
N TRP A 133 -3.56 -9.73 8.47
CA TRP A 133 -4.20 -10.44 9.56
C TRP A 133 -3.45 -10.33 10.90
N THR A 134 -2.15 -10.00 10.91
CA THR A 134 -1.43 -9.71 12.16
C THR A 134 -1.75 -8.31 12.69
N VAL A 135 -2.31 -7.44 11.85
CA VAL A 135 -2.58 -6.03 12.14
C VAL A 135 -4.07 -5.78 12.37
N GLY A 136 -4.94 -6.22 11.45
CA GLY A 136 -6.39 -6.03 11.52
C GLY A 136 -6.86 -4.58 11.40
N ILE A 137 -6.02 -3.68 10.88
CA ILE A 137 -6.30 -2.24 10.72
C ILE A 137 -6.14 -1.87 9.25
N TRP A 138 -7.07 -1.07 8.72
CA TRP A 138 -6.98 -0.55 7.36
C TRP A 138 -5.79 0.42 7.25
N PRO A 139 -4.89 0.21 6.29
CA PRO A 139 -3.72 1.06 6.12
C PRO A 139 -4.07 2.38 5.45
N GLN A 140 -3.22 3.39 5.65
CA GLN A 140 -3.24 4.62 4.88
C GLN A 140 -2.49 4.41 3.56
N PRO A 141 -3.17 4.40 2.40
CA PRO A 141 -2.52 4.03 1.15
C PRO A 141 -1.72 5.19 0.57
N ILE A 142 -0.63 4.82 -0.11
CA ILE A 142 0.16 5.69 -0.96
C ILE A 142 -0.23 5.36 -2.39
N THR A 143 -0.51 6.39 -3.18
CA THR A 143 -0.61 6.26 -4.63
C THR A 143 0.53 7.02 -5.28
N HIS A 144 1.07 6.49 -6.37
CA HIS A 144 2.22 7.10 -7.01
C HIS A 144 2.21 6.93 -8.52
N ALA A 145 2.87 7.86 -9.21
CA ALA A 145 3.18 7.66 -10.62
C ALA A 145 4.38 6.73 -10.80
N TRP A 146 4.38 5.96 -11.88
CA TRP A 146 5.60 5.29 -12.33
C TRP A 146 6.49 6.28 -13.09
N VAL A 147 7.80 6.04 -13.08
CA VAL A 147 8.75 6.71 -13.97
C VAL A 147 9.09 5.78 -15.15
N ASP A 148 9.79 6.25 -16.18
CA ASP A 148 10.28 5.39 -17.26
C ASP A 148 11.15 4.24 -16.69
N GLU A 149 11.08 3.04 -17.29
CA GLU A 149 11.87 1.87 -16.87
C GLU A 149 13.37 2.18 -16.78
N LYS A 150 13.90 2.99 -17.71
CA LYS A 150 15.31 3.42 -17.68
C LYS A 150 15.65 4.28 -16.46
N ASP A 151 14.66 4.88 -15.82
CA ASP A 151 14.78 5.74 -14.65
C ASP A 151 14.34 5.03 -13.36
N ARG A 152 14.08 3.72 -13.41
CA ARG A 152 13.83 2.86 -12.26
C ARG A 152 15.09 2.08 -11.85
N VAL A 153 15.06 1.60 -10.62
CA VAL A 153 16.00 0.61 -10.09
C VAL A 153 15.22 -0.40 -9.24
N ASP A 154 15.55 -1.67 -9.40
CA ASP A 154 15.00 -2.78 -8.65
C ASP A 154 15.83 -3.00 -7.38
N VAL A 155 15.24 -2.71 -6.22
CA VAL A 155 15.93 -2.75 -4.93
C VAL A 155 15.49 -3.96 -4.13
N TRP A 156 16.46 -4.82 -3.76
CA TRP A 156 16.24 -5.88 -2.78
C TRP A 156 16.34 -5.29 -1.37
N THR A 157 15.23 -5.32 -0.63
CA THR A 157 15.13 -4.66 0.68
C THR A 157 14.67 -5.62 1.77
N PRO A 158 15.18 -5.52 3.02
CA PRO A 158 14.63 -6.22 4.16
C PRO A 158 13.14 -5.89 4.42
N ILE A 159 12.69 -4.69 4.03
CA ILE A 159 11.32 -4.21 4.28
C ILE A 159 10.26 -5.24 3.84
N ASN A 160 10.44 -5.91 2.70
CA ASN A 160 9.53 -6.97 2.22
C ASN A 160 10.12 -8.39 2.37
N GLY A 161 11.01 -8.59 3.34
CA GLY A 161 11.70 -9.86 3.57
C GLY A 161 12.65 -10.27 2.45
N LYS A 162 13.02 -9.34 1.54
CA LYS A 162 13.74 -9.64 0.29
C LYS A 162 13.04 -10.72 -0.56
N GLU A 163 11.71 -10.78 -0.49
CA GLU A 163 10.94 -11.79 -1.23
C GLU A 163 10.80 -11.46 -2.73
N TRP A 164 10.84 -10.17 -3.08
CA TRP A 164 10.85 -9.66 -4.46
C TRP A 164 11.60 -8.33 -4.54
N PRO A 165 12.13 -7.95 -5.71
CA PRO A 165 12.72 -6.63 -5.89
C PRO A 165 11.62 -5.55 -5.90
N VAL A 166 11.92 -4.41 -5.28
CA VAL A 166 11.01 -3.25 -5.21
C VAL A 166 11.44 -2.23 -6.26
N PRO A 167 10.64 -2.01 -7.31
CA PRO A 167 10.98 -1.05 -8.35
C PRO A 167 10.71 0.37 -7.86
N ILE A 168 11.75 1.17 -7.70
CA ILE A 168 11.65 2.58 -7.28
C ILE A 168 12.38 3.51 -8.27
N PRO A 169 12.03 4.81 -8.33
CA PRO A 169 12.78 5.74 -9.16
C PRO A 169 14.25 5.86 -8.71
N LYS A 170 15.17 6.01 -9.67
CA LYS A 170 16.59 6.29 -9.37
C LYS A 170 16.70 7.52 -8.48
N GLY A 171 17.47 7.39 -7.40
CA GLY A 171 17.68 8.43 -6.39
C GLY A 171 16.56 8.57 -5.36
N ALA A 172 15.46 7.81 -5.46
CA ALA A 172 14.45 7.72 -4.40
C ALA A 172 14.93 6.77 -3.29
N SER A 173 14.38 6.96 -2.08
CA SER A 173 14.67 6.12 -0.92
C SER A 173 13.38 5.71 -0.22
N LEU A 174 13.22 4.40 0.03
CA LEU A 174 12.14 3.87 0.85
C LEU A 174 12.20 4.41 2.29
N GLU A 175 13.41 4.65 2.80
CA GLU A 175 13.63 5.26 4.13
C GLU A 175 13.03 6.69 4.20
N GLN A 176 13.15 7.47 3.13
CA GLN A 176 12.59 8.82 3.08
C GLN A 176 11.06 8.79 3.10
N ILE A 177 10.47 7.87 2.33
CA ILE A 177 9.02 7.66 2.28
C ILE A 177 8.52 7.18 3.66
N TRP A 178 9.24 6.26 4.29
CA TRP A 178 8.96 5.77 5.63
C TRP A 178 8.90 6.92 6.66
N ILE A 179 9.94 7.76 6.70
CA ILE A 179 10.01 8.92 7.61
C ILE A 179 8.88 9.92 7.32
N GLU A 180 8.58 10.18 6.05
CA GLU A 180 7.50 11.09 5.66
C GLU A 180 6.15 10.58 6.12
N MET A 181 5.83 9.31 5.89
CA MET A 181 4.57 8.71 6.35
C MET A 181 4.45 8.70 7.87
N LEU A 182 5.55 8.44 8.59
CA LEU A 182 5.57 8.55 10.05
C LEU A 182 5.29 9.98 10.54
N ASN A 183 5.88 10.98 9.88
CA ASN A 183 5.66 12.41 10.19
C ASN A 183 4.24 12.87 9.83
N LEU A 184 3.60 12.27 8.82
CA LEU A 184 2.18 12.45 8.53
C LEU A 184 1.25 11.75 9.52
N GLY A 185 1.80 11.03 10.50
CA GLY A 185 1.03 10.36 11.54
C GLY A 185 0.45 9.01 11.12
N ALA A 186 0.95 8.40 10.03
CA ALA A 186 0.59 7.03 9.67
C ALA A 186 1.28 6.02 10.60
N GLU A 187 0.62 4.88 10.87
CA GLU A 187 1.25 3.69 11.49
C GLU A 187 1.39 2.55 10.52
N TYR A 188 0.39 2.42 9.65
CA TYR A 188 0.23 1.35 8.70
C TYR A 188 0.00 2.01 7.35
N THR A 189 0.80 1.65 6.37
CA THR A 189 0.64 2.14 5.01
C THR A 189 0.53 1.00 4.02
N TRP A 190 -0.11 1.26 2.90
CA TRP A 190 -0.14 0.36 1.77
C TRP A 190 0.54 1.04 0.60
N LEU A 191 1.60 0.41 0.12
CA LEU A 191 2.34 0.83 -1.05
C LEU A 191 2.43 -0.40 -1.96
N ASP A 192 1.81 -0.34 -3.13
CA ASP A 192 1.70 -1.43 -4.09
C ASP A 192 3.03 -2.15 -4.36
N VAL A 193 4.12 -1.39 -4.63
CA VAL A 193 5.45 -1.96 -4.91
C VAL A 193 6.06 -2.74 -3.73
N LEU A 194 5.59 -2.49 -2.51
CA LEU A 194 5.99 -3.20 -1.29
C LEU A 194 5.00 -4.26 -0.83
N CYS A 195 3.70 -4.05 -1.03
CA CYS A 195 2.65 -4.89 -0.45
C CYS A 195 2.14 -5.96 -1.43
N LEU A 196 2.32 -5.74 -2.73
CA LEU A 196 2.07 -6.71 -3.79
C LEU A 196 3.39 -7.30 -4.28
N ARG A 197 3.40 -8.60 -4.52
CA ARG A 197 4.57 -9.28 -5.11
C ARG A 197 4.82 -8.71 -6.50
N GLN A 198 6.03 -8.20 -6.72
CA GLN A 198 6.45 -7.63 -8.00
C GLN A 198 7.13 -8.68 -8.88
N GLN A 199 7.24 -8.39 -10.17
CA GLN A 199 8.01 -9.22 -11.11
C GLN A 199 9.49 -9.23 -10.71
N GLY A 200 10.14 -10.40 -10.66
CA GLY A 200 11.50 -10.44 -10.12
C GLY A 200 12.23 -11.79 -10.04
N ARG A 201 11.62 -12.90 -10.48
CA ARG A 201 12.17 -14.28 -10.61
C ARG A 201 12.10 -15.25 -9.42
N PRO A 202 12.07 -14.88 -8.13
CA PRO A 202 11.62 -15.83 -7.10
C PRO A 202 10.10 -15.91 -7.04
N ARG A 203 9.57 -17.13 -7.14
CA ARG A 203 8.16 -17.44 -6.86
C ARG A 203 7.15 -16.67 -7.74
N GLU A 204 7.43 -16.55 -9.03
CA GLU A 204 6.48 -15.97 -10.01
C GLU A 204 5.15 -16.73 -10.04
N ASP A 205 5.15 -18.04 -9.73
CA ASP A 205 3.94 -18.83 -9.53
C ASP A 205 3.06 -18.24 -8.42
N LEU A 206 3.64 -17.87 -7.28
CA LEU A 206 2.90 -17.20 -6.21
C LEU A 206 2.41 -15.83 -6.64
N ARG A 207 3.22 -15.06 -7.40
CA ARG A 207 2.79 -13.75 -7.90
C ARG A 207 1.54 -13.89 -8.74
N THR A 208 1.55 -14.79 -9.71
CA THR A 208 0.42 -15.04 -10.59
C THR A 208 -0.82 -15.45 -9.80
N GLU A 209 -0.69 -16.33 -8.79
CA GLU A 209 -1.82 -16.73 -7.95
C GLU A 209 -2.34 -15.62 -7.04
N GLU A 210 -1.46 -14.85 -6.39
CA GLU A 210 -1.85 -13.71 -5.55
C GLU A 210 -2.54 -12.63 -6.38
N TRP A 211 -2.01 -12.32 -7.57
CA TRP A 211 -2.54 -11.27 -8.45
C TRP A 211 -3.95 -11.53 -8.94
N LYS A 212 -4.38 -12.80 -9.08
CA LYS A 212 -5.77 -13.11 -9.46
C LYS A 212 -6.79 -12.44 -8.56
N LEU A 213 -6.48 -12.30 -7.28
CA LEU A 213 -7.34 -11.71 -6.25
C LEU A 213 -6.89 -10.30 -5.86
N ASP A 214 -5.60 -10.13 -5.59
CA ASP A 214 -5.09 -8.93 -4.92
C ASP A 214 -5.05 -7.72 -5.87
N VAL A 215 -4.76 -7.92 -7.17
CA VAL A 215 -4.70 -6.82 -8.15
C VAL A 215 -6.08 -6.25 -8.48
N PRO A 216 -7.11 -7.06 -8.77
CA PRO A 216 -8.47 -6.55 -8.97
C PRO A 216 -9.03 -5.80 -7.78
N THR A 217 -8.61 -6.14 -6.55
CA THR A 217 -9.17 -5.60 -5.30
C THR A 217 -8.43 -4.39 -4.76
N ILE A 218 -7.40 -3.88 -5.46
CA ILE A 218 -6.59 -2.73 -5.02
C ILE A 218 -7.47 -1.50 -4.71
N GLY A 219 -8.49 -1.23 -5.54
CA GLY A 219 -9.38 -0.09 -5.34
C GLY A 219 -10.04 -0.04 -3.96
N GLN A 220 -10.27 -1.20 -3.32
CA GLN A 220 -10.84 -1.31 -1.98
C GLN A 220 -9.94 -0.67 -0.91
N VAL A 221 -8.62 -0.71 -1.11
CA VAL A 221 -7.65 -0.10 -0.17
C VAL A 221 -7.79 1.43 -0.16
N TYR A 222 -8.18 2.02 -1.29
CA TYR A 222 -8.29 3.46 -1.47
C TYR A 222 -9.68 4.01 -1.17
N ASP A 223 -10.74 3.20 -1.35
CA ASP A 223 -12.10 3.68 -1.50
C ASP A 223 -12.60 4.65 -0.42
N SER A 224 -12.27 4.38 0.85
CA SER A 224 -12.64 5.22 1.99
C SER A 224 -11.46 5.83 2.74
N ALA A 225 -10.28 5.85 2.11
CA ALA A 225 -9.03 6.21 2.79
C ALA A 225 -8.66 7.69 2.63
N TRP A 226 -7.78 8.16 3.53
CA TRP A 226 -6.94 9.33 3.26
C TRP A 226 -5.75 8.86 2.43
N VAL A 227 -5.63 9.34 1.19
CA VAL A 227 -4.58 8.91 0.26
C VAL A 227 -3.42 9.89 0.22
N VAL A 228 -2.18 9.38 0.29
CA VAL A 228 -0.97 10.19 0.10
C VAL A 228 -0.48 10.02 -1.34
N ILE A 229 -0.34 11.13 -2.08
CA ILE A 229 -0.10 11.12 -3.54
C ILE A 229 1.32 11.58 -3.88
N TYR A 230 2.09 10.70 -4.53
CA TYR A 230 3.35 11.05 -5.21
C TYR A 230 3.11 11.24 -6.71
N MET A 231 2.98 12.49 -7.14
CA MET A 231 2.54 12.84 -8.50
C MET A 231 3.53 12.46 -9.62
N CYS A 232 4.83 12.40 -9.32
CA CYS A 232 5.91 12.47 -10.31
C CYS A 232 6.99 11.38 -10.09
N GLY A 233 6.54 10.21 -9.64
CA GLY A 233 7.41 9.14 -9.20
C GLY A 233 7.45 9.04 -7.69
N LEU A 234 7.40 7.81 -7.19
CA LEU A 234 7.49 7.50 -5.77
C LEU A 234 8.74 8.14 -5.12
N GLY A 235 8.54 8.87 -4.02
CA GLY A 235 9.61 9.52 -3.26
C GLY A 235 10.25 10.74 -3.94
N ARG A 236 9.73 11.19 -5.09
CA ARG A 236 10.24 12.39 -5.80
C ARG A 236 9.38 13.62 -5.48
N PRO A 237 9.99 14.81 -5.36
CA PRO A 237 9.25 16.06 -5.23
C PRO A 237 8.54 16.40 -6.55
N LEU A 238 7.38 17.06 -6.44
CA LEU A 238 6.63 17.61 -7.56
C LEU A 238 7.39 18.79 -8.19
N LYS A 239 7.55 18.80 -9.52
CA LYS A 239 8.20 19.91 -10.27
C LYS A 239 7.28 20.47 -11.35
N GLU A 240 7.62 21.67 -11.81
CA GLU A 240 6.94 22.33 -12.93
C GLU A 240 7.10 21.53 -14.23
N GLY A 241 6.00 21.36 -14.97
CA GLY A 241 5.96 20.58 -16.22
C GLY A 241 5.70 19.08 -16.03
N ASP A 242 5.77 18.55 -14.81
CA ASP A 242 5.55 17.12 -14.57
C ASP A 242 4.09 16.69 -14.84
N LEU A 243 3.12 17.60 -14.73
CA LEU A 243 1.70 17.30 -14.98
C LEU A 243 1.39 16.94 -16.44
N ASP A 244 2.17 17.45 -17.38
CA ASP A 244 1.91 17.27 -18.81
C ASP A 244 2.60 16.00 -19.34
N SER A 245 3.42 15.34 -18.51
CA SER A 245 4.06 14.07 -18.82
C SER A 245 3.06 12.93 -18.90
N ASP A 246 3.26 11.99 -19.84
CA ASP A 246 2.53 10.71 -19.88
C ASP A 246 2.75 9.88 -18.59
N TRP A 247 3.83 10.17 -17.86
CA TRP A 247 4.18 9.56 -16.58
C TRP A 247 3.63 10.32 -15.38
N CYS A 248 2.81 11.36 -15.59
CA CYS A 248 2.09 11.99 -14.49
C CYS A 248 1.10 11.01 -13.89
N TRP A 249 0.94 11.07 -12.56
CA TRP A 249 -0.09 10.35 -11.82
C TRP A 249 -1.49 10.51 -12.43
N LEU A 250 -1.82 11.71 -12.93
CA LEU A 250 -3.11 12.02 -13.58
C LEU A 250 -3.38 11.20 -14.83
N ARG A 251 -2.33 10.73 -15.51
CA ARG A 251 -2.44 10.04 -16.80
C ARG A 251 -2.35 8.53 -16.67
N ARG A 252 -2.29 7.98 -15.46
CA ARG A 252 -2.19 6.53 -15.27
C ARG A 252 -3.56 5.85 -15.21
N ALA A 253 -3.67 4.66 -15.80
CA ALA A 253 -4.90 3.87 -15.77
C ALA A 253 -5.29 3.49 -14.33
N TRP A 254 -4.35 2.89 -13.59
CA TRP A 254 -4.59 2.41 -12.21
C TRP A 254 -5.01 3.52 -11.25
N THR A 255 -4.57 4.77 -11.46
CA THR A 255 -4.89 5.87 -10.55
C THR A 255 -6.38 6.28 -10.58
N LEU A 256 -7.17 5.72 -11.49
CA LEU A 256 -8.63 5.93 -11.55
C LEU A 256 -9.33 5.35 -10.32
N GLN A 257 -8.79 4.26 -9.76
CA GLN A 257 -9.33 3.64 -8.56
C GLN A 257 -8.54 3.97 -7.28
N GLU A 258 -7.41 4.67 -7.41
CA GLU A 258 -6.51 4.99 -6.28
C GLU A 258 -6.82 6.34 -5.62
N VAL A 259 -8.09 6.76 -5.70
CA VAL A 259 -8.59 8.01 -5.10
C VAL A 259 -9.55 7.69 -3.96
N GLY A 260 -9.19 8.14 -2.77
CA GLY A 260 -10.01 8.03 -1.57
C GLY A 260 -10.83 9.27 -1.28
N ILE A 261 -11.44 9.31 -0.09
CA ILE A 261 -12.32 10.41 0.35
C ILE A 261 -11.52 11.68 0.62
N GLN A 262 -10.31 11.53 1.18
CA GLN A 262 -9.38 12.60 1.49
C GLN A 262 -8.04 12.32 0.85
N TRP A 263 -7.23 13.36 0.63
CA TRP A 263 -5.91 13.19 0.05
C TRP A 263 -4.94 14.31 0.45
N SER A 264 -3.64 14.03 0.29
CA SER A 264 -2.55 15.00 0.42
C SER A 264 -1.45 14.71 -0.57
N ILE A 265 -0.69 15.74 -0.97
CA ILE A 265 0.47 15.59 -1.85
C ILE A 265 1.71 15.33 -0.99
N ALA A 266 2.44 14.28 -1.32
CA ALA A 266 3.74 13.98 -0.72
C ALA A 266 4.90 14.62 -1.48
N GLY A 267 6.07 14.64 -0.85
CA GLY A 267 7.27 15.26 -1.41
C GLY A 267 7.20 16.78 -1.41
N ASP A 268 6.45 17.38 -0.47
CA ASP A 268 6.34 18.84 -0.35
C ASP A 268 7.68 19.46 0.06
N THR A 269 8.12 20.43 -0.73
CA THR A 269 9.42 21.09 -0.63
C THR A 269 9.32 22.46 0.03
N ALA A 270 8.10 22.99 0.19
CA ALA A 270 7.88 24.23 0.92
C ALA A 270 7.77 23.90 2.41
N GLY A 271 8.49 24.62 3.27
CA GLY A 271 8.42 24.46 4.74
C GLY A 271 7.06 24.78 5.37
N ARG A 272 6.00 24.89 4.57
CA ARG A 272 4.60 25.00 4.99
C ARG A 272 3.81 23.93 4.22
N PRO A 273 3.21 22.97 4.93
CA PRO A 273 2.40 21.92 4.32
C PRO A 273 1.43 22.48 3.27
N MET A 274 1.42 21.92 2.05
CA MET A 274 0.58 22.37 0.92
C MET A 274 -0.90 22.46 1.29
N ASP A 275 -1.38 21.61 2.20
CA ASP A 275 -2.72 21.65 2.83
C ASP A 275 -3.00 22.94 3.62
N GLN A 276 -2.00 23.54 4.27
CA GLN A 276 -2.13 24.84 4.94
C GLN A 276 -2.08 26.03 3.98
N GLN A 277 -1.42 25.88 2.82
CA GLN A 277 -1.47 26.88 1.74
C GLN A 277 -2.87 26.93 1.12
N LEU A 278 -3.57 25.78 1.06
CA LEU A 278 -4.97 25.69 0.62
C LEU A 278 -5.95 26.44 1.55
N LEU A 279 -5.74 26.39 2.87
CA LEU A 279 -6.58 27.13 3.84
C LEU A 279 -6.28 28.63 3.86
N SER A 280 -5.02 29.00 3.64
CA SER A 280 -4.58 30.40 3.59
C SER A 280 -4.67 30.93 2.17
N ARG A 281 -5.90 31.23 1.73
CA ARG A 281 -6.27 31.84 0.43
C ARG A 281 -5.50 33.14 0.14
N ASN A 282 -4.20 33.05 -0.14
CA ASN A 282 -3.32 34.19 -0.35
C ASN A 282 -2.89 34.19 -1.82
N LYS A 283 -3.64 34.95 -2.61
CA LYS A 283 -3.59 35.09 -4.08
C LYS A 283 -2.29 35.70 -4.61
N ASN A 284 -1.13 35.13 -4.32
CA ASN A 284 0.15 35.71 -4.78
C ASN A 284 1.16 34.69 -5.33
N CYS A 285 0.78 33.44 -5.64
CA CYS A 285 1.66 32.51 -6.37
C CYS A 285 0.95 31.88 -7.57
N ASN A 286 1.04 32.54 -8.73
CA ASN A 286 0.23 32.19 -9.90
C ASN A 286 0.54 30.80 -10.53
N ASN A 287 1.68 30.16 -10.24
CA ASN A 287 2.02 28.82 -10.79
C ASN A 287 1.68 27.66 -9.85
N VAL A 288 1.88 27.81 -8.53
CA VAL A 288 1.56 26.75 -7.55
C VAL A 288 0.04 26.63 -7.35
N ASP A 289 -0.67 27.76 -7.37
CA ASP A 289 -2.13 27.78 -7.28
C ASP A 289 -2.79 27.11 -8.50
N ASP A 290 -2.23 27.25 -9.71
CA ASP A 290 -2.74 26.61 -10.94
C ASP A 290 -2.49 25.09 -10.94
N LEU A 291 -1.28 24.68 -10.55
CA LEU A 291 -0.89 23.27 -10.36
C LEU A 291 -1.83 22.55 -9.38
N LEU A 292 -2.06 23.14 -8.21
CA LEU A 292 -2.96 22.59 -7.20
C LEU A 292 -4.41 22.58 -7.68
N THR A 293 -4.87 23.65 -8.35
CA THR A 293 -6.23 23.70 -8.92
C THR A 293 -6.47 22.59 -9.94
N ARG A 294 -5.48 22.32 -10.81
CA ARG A 294 -5.54 21.22 -11.79
C ARG A 294 -5.63 19.86 -11.10
N VAL A 295 -4.80 19.62 -10.08
CA VAL A 295 -4.84 18.38 -9.29
C VAL A 295 -6.20 18.22 -8.61
N HIS A 296 -6.70 19.26 -7.93
CA HIS A 296 -8.00 19.24 -7.26
C HIS A 296 -9.13 18.87 -8.21
N LYS A 297 -9.22 19.56 -9.35
CA LYS A 297 -10.27 19.31 -10.34
C LYS A 297 -10.26 17.87 -10.84
N GLN A 298 -9.08 17.30 -11.03
CA GLN A 298 -8.94 15.92 -11.51
C GLN A 298 -9.30 14.90 -10.43
N VAL A 299 -8.84 15.10 -9.19
CA VAL A 299 -9.22 14.23 -8.07
C VAL A 299 -10.72 14.29 -7.83
N GLU A 300 -11.33 15.48 -7.89
CA GLU A 300 -12.79 15.65 -7.80
C GLU A 300 -13.53 14.94 -8.94
N SER A 301 -13.03 14.99 -10.19
CA SER A 301 -13.60 14.25 -11.32
C SER A 301 -13.66 12.74 -11.04
N VAL A 302 -12.55 12.17 -10.56
CA VAL A 302 -12.48 10.74 -10.21
C VAL A 302 -13.40 10.41 -9.03
N GLN A 303 -13.46 11.27 -8.01
CA GLN A 303 -14.37 11.08 -6.88
C GLN A 303 -15.85 11.15 -7.29
N SER A 304 -16.22 11.95 -8.30
CA SER A 304 -17.59 11.99 -8.82
C SER A 304 -17.98 10.73 -9.59
N LEU A 305 -17.02 10.05 -10.25
CA LEU A 305 -17.31 8.78 -10.92
C LEU A 305 -17.84 7.69 -9.97
N LYS A 306 -17.42 7.71 -8.71
CA LYS A 306 -17.91 6.77 -7.69
C LYS A 306 -19.33 7.09 -7.20
N LYS A 307 -19.82 8.31 -7.48
CA LYS A 307 -21.12 8.82 -7.01
C LYS A 307 -22.18 8.78 -8.12
N ASP A 308 -21.73 8.97 -9.35
CA ASP A 308 -22.58 8.96 -10.53
C ASP A 308 -22.50 7.57 -11.18
N ASP A 309 -23.64 6.90 -11.42
CA ASP A 309 -23.74 5.61 -12.14
C ASP A 309 -23.35 5.72 -13.65
N GLY A 310 -22.44 6.63 -13.97
CA GLY A 310 -22.04 7.02 -15.32
C GLY A 310 -20.96 6.12 -15.87
N VAL A 311 -21.34 4.93 -16.36
CA VAL A 311 -20.45 4.04 -17.13
C VAL A 311 -19.69 4.82 -18.21
N PHE A 312 -20.37 5.70 -18.94
CA PHE A 312 -19.76 6.53 -19.97
C PHE A 312 -18.70 7.51 -19.44
N SER A 313 -18.94 8.13 -18.28
CA SER A 313 -17.99 9.04 -17.65
C SER A 313 -16.70 8.30 -17.24
N ALA A 314 -16.83 7.10 -16.67
CA ALA A 314 -15.68 6.27 -16.32
C ALA A 314 -14.89 5.83 -17.56
N LEU A 315 -15.57 5.50 -18.65
CA LEU A 315 -14.95 5.15 -19.93
C LEU A 315 -14.21 6.35 -20.56
N GLU A 316 -14.81 7.54 -20.54
CA GLU A 316 -14.19 8.78 -21.04
C GLU A 316 -12.93 9.14 -20.25
N GLU A 317 -12.98 9.04 -18.92
CA GLU A 317 -11.82 9.27 -18.06
C GLU A 317 -10.72 8.23 -18.29
N MET A 318 -11.08 6.94 -18.46
CA MET A 318 -10.12 5.89 -18.80
C MET A 318 -9.52 6.07 -20.19
N GLN A 319 -10.24 6.65 -21.16
CA GLN A 319 -9.78 6.86 -22.54
C GLN A 319 -8.48 7.69 -22.58
N ASN A 320 -8.37 8.68 -21.69
CA ASN A 320 -7.25 9.62 -21.63
C ASN A 320 -6.04 9.09 -20.83
N ARG A 321 -6.14 7.89 -20.27
CA ARG A 321 -5.13 7.27 -19.41
C ARG A 321 -4.26 6.25 -20.14
N VAL A 322 -3.03 6.13 -19.66
CA VAL A 322 -1.94 5.30 -20.16
C VAL A 322 -1.74 4.11 -19.22
N SER A 323 -1.49 2.94 -19.79
CA SER A 323 -1.06 1.74 -19.07
C SER A 323 0.06 1.03 -19.83
N THR A 324 0.87 0.26 -19.12
CA THR A 324 1.90 -0.60 -19.73
C THR A 324 1.24 -1.83 -20.36
N ASN A 325 0.34 -2.48 -19.62
CA ASN A 325 -0.48 -3.59 -20.14
C ASN A 325 -1.87 -3.07 -20.51
N PRO A 326 -2.38 -3.29 -21.73
CA PRO A 326 -3.75 -2.90 -22.10
C PRO A 326 -4.84 -3.44 -21.16
N VAL A 327 -4.66 -4.64 -20.60
CA VAL A 327 -5.60 -5.27 -19.65
C VAL A 327 -5.80 -4.41 -18.39
N ASP A 328 -4.77 -3.67 -17.97
CA ASP A 328 -4.83 -2.79 -16.80
C ASP A 328 -5.88 -1.68 -16.93
N ARG A 329 -6.20 -1.26 -18.16
CA ARG A 329 -7.27 -0.26 -18.38
C ARG A 329 -8.64 -0.84 -18.08
N VAL A 330 -8.83 -2.13 -18.36
CA VAL A 330 -10.08 -2.83 -18.04
C VAL A 330 -10.15 -3.08 -16.54
N ALA A 331 -9.08 -3.61 -15.94
CA ALA A 331 -9.03 -3.83 -14.50
C ALA A 331 -9.22 -2.54 -13.70
N GLY A 332 -8.60 -1.44 -14.13
CA GLY A 332 -8.70 -0.11 -13.50
C GLY A 332 -10.10 0.53 -13.54
N LEU A 333 -11.00 0.06 -14.39
CA LEU A 333 -12.40 0.50 -14.43
C LEU A 333 -13.28 -0.17 -13.38
N THR A 334 -12.87 -1.33 -12.86
CA THR A 334 -13.69 -2.19 -12.02
C THR A 334 -14.29 -1.45 -10.83
N PHE A 335 -13.47 -0.78 -10.02
CA PHE A 335 -13.97 -0.05 -8.85
C PHE A 335 -14.71 1.24 -9.19
N ALA A 336 -14.47 1.84 -10.36
CA ALA A 336 -15.23 2.99 -10.83
C ALA A 336 -16.65 2.61 -11.29
N LEU A 337 -16.83 1.40 -11.84
CA LEU A 337 -18.12 0.90 -12.32
C LEU A 337 -18.92 0.14 -11.23
N GLY A 338 -18.29 -0.19 -10.10
CA GLY A 338 -18.93 -0.77 -8.93
C GLY A 338 -19.67 -2.11 -9.12
N PRO A 339 -19.18 -3.11 -9.88
CA PRO A 339 -19.86 -4.40 -9.95
C PRO A 339 -19.82 -5.15 -8.60
N LYS A 340 -20.90 -5.85 -8.23
CA LYS A 340 -21.03 -6.66 -7.00
C LYS A 340 -19.99 -7.78 -6.95
N ALA A 341 -19.70 -8.36 -8.10
CA ALA A 341 -18.66 -9.36 -8.28
C ALA A 341 -17.75 -8.91 -9.42
N ILE A 342 -16.43 -9.05 -9.24
CA ILE A 342 -15.46 -8.50 -10.18
C ILE A 342 -14.67 -9.62 -10.89
N PRO A 343 -14.18 -9.40 -12.12
CA PRO A 343 -13.31 -10.37 -12.80
C PRO A 343 -12.00 -10.62 -12.03
N MET A 344 -11.46 -11.83 -12.11
CA MET A 344 -10.08 -12.09 -11.69
C MET A 344 -9.11 -11.45 -12.69
N TYR A 345 -7.92 -11.10 -12.22
CA TYR A 345 -6.87 -10.57 -13.10
C TYR A 345 -5.95 -11.68 -13.62
N HIS A 346 -5.74 -11.68 -14.93
CA HIS A 346 -4.76 -12.52 -15.58
C HIS A 346 -3.91 -11.67 -16.53
N GLU A 347 -2.62 -11.52 -16.20
CA GLU A 347 -1.69 -10.68 -16.97
C GLU A 347 -1.57 -11.11 -18.44
N SER A 348 -1.75 -12.41 -18.71
CA SER A 348 -1.68 -13.02 -20.05
C SER A 348 -3.02 -13.07 -20.79
N GLU A 349 -4.09 -12.53 -20.22
CA GLU A 349 -5.42 -12.53 -20.84
C GLU A 349 -5.46 -11.59 -22.05
N SER A 350 -6.30 -11.93 -23.04
CA SER A 350 -6.51 -11.03 -24.17
C SER A 350 -7.35 -9.83 -23.75
N LEU A 351 -7.17 -8.70 -24.43
CA LEU A 351 -7.98 -7.51 -24.14
C LEU A 351 -9.48 -7.75 -24.35
N GLU A 352 -9.84 -8.59 -25.34
CA GLU A 352 -11.23 -8.95 -25.62
C GLU A 352 -11.86 -9.79 -24.50
N ASP A 353 -11.11 -10.76 -24.00
CA ASP A 353 -11.54 -11.61 -22.87
C ASP A 353 -11.73 -10.76 -21.60
N ALA A 354 -10.78 -9.87 -21.30
CA ALA A 354 -10.88 -8.96 -20.14
C ALA A 354 -12.13 -8.07 -20.22
N TRP A 355 -12.42 -7.47 -21.38
CA TRP A 355 -13.64 -6.68 -21.57
C TRP A 355 -14.91 -7.52 -21.45
N THR A 356 -14.91 -8.72 -22.04
CA THR A 356 -16.02 -9.65 -21.95
C THR A 356 -16.31 -10.02 -20.50
N ALA A 357 -15.28 -10.27 -19.70
CA ALA A 357 -15.41 -10.57 -18.28
C ALA A 357 -16.00 -9.38 -17.50
N LEU A 358 -15.53 -8.15 -17.76
CA LEU A 358 -16.06 -6.94 -17.11
C LEU A 358 -17.52 -6.68 -17.47
N VAL A 359 -17.90 -6.76 -18.75
CA VAL A 359 -19.30 -6.56 -19.20
C VAL A 359 -20.22 -7.61 -18.55
N ASN A 360 -19.82 -8.87 -18.54
CA ASN A 360 -20.57 -9.94 -17.87
C ASN A 360 -20.74 -9.72 -16.36
N ALA A 361 -19.80 -9.02 -15.72
CA ALA A 361 -19.89 -8.65 -14.31
C ALA A 361 -20.90 -7.52 -14.08
N LEU A 362 -20.97 -6.56 -14.99
CA LEU A 362 -21.93 -5.44 -14.94
C LEU A 362 -23.36 -5.89 -15.23
N ASP A 363 -23.56 -6.80 -16.19
CA ASP A 363 -24.89 -7.33 -16.53
C ASP A 363 -25.56 -8.07 -15.35
N TRP A 364 -24.76 -8.59 -14.42
CA TRP A 364 -25.24 -9.24 -13.20
C TRP A 364 -25.93 -8.27 -12.22
N HIS A 365 -25.85 -6.96 -12.44
CA HIS A 365 -26.65 -5.96 -11.72
C HIS A 365 -28.09 -5.84 -12.22
N ALA A 366 -28.38 -6.32 -13.43
CA ALA A 366 -29.68 -6.16 -14.09
C ALA A 366 -30.69 -7.30 -13.78
N GLN A 367 -30.30 -8.28 -12.96
CA GLN A 367 -31.16 -9.33 -12.41
C GLN A 367 -31.30 -9.16 -10.90
#